data_AF-A0A4Y6HT89-F1
#
_entry.id   AF-A0A4Y6HT89-F1
#
_cell.length_a   1.000
_cell.length_b   1.000
_cell.length_c   1.000
_cell.angle_alpha   90.00
_cell.angle_beta   90.00
_cell.angle_gamma   90.00
#
_symmetry.space_group_name_H-M   'P 1'
#
loop_
_entity.id
_entity.type
_entity.pdbx_description
1 polymer ?
#
loop_
_entity_poly.entity_id
_entity_poly.type
_entity_poly.pdbx_seq_one_letter_code
_entity_poly.pdbx_strand_id
1 'polypeptide(L)'
;DGQSLKTRTMLEADINRLMEELDNIAYTTSFNGKQLLSGNFTNQDFQIGASSNQTIKATIGASQSSKIGATRFETGAQSFTSGVVGLTVKNYNSIEDFEF
;
A
#
# COMPACT_ATOMS: atom_id res chain seq x y z
N ASP A 1 28.04 3.54 -7.80
CA ASP A 1 27.45 2.48 -6.97
C ASP A 1 28.25 1.19 -7.20
N GLY A 2 29.20 0.89 -6.31
CA GLY A 2 30.23 -0.15 -6.48
C GLY A 2 29.73 -1.59 -6.33
N GLN A 3 28.42 -1.82 -6.37
CA GLN A 3 27.83 -3.15 -6.34
C GLN A 3 27.90 -3.81 -7.72
N SER A 4 28.34 -5.07 -7.74
CA SER A 4 28.31 -5.91 -8.95
C SER A 4 26.89 -6.36 -9.27
N LEU A 5 26.64 -6.79 -10.51
CA LEU A 5 25.35 -7.42 -10.86
C LEU A 5 25.03 -8.60 -9.94
N LYS A 6 26.03 -9.42 -9.60
CA LYS A 6 25.89 -10.58 -8.72
C LYS A 6 25.38 -10.20 -7.33
N THR A 7 25.88 -9.10 -6.75
CA THR A 7 25.44 -8.66 -5.42
C THR A 7 24.03 -8.09 -5.46
N ARG A 8 23.64 -7.38 -6.54
CA ARG A 8 22.25 -6.95 -6.74
C ARG A 8 21.29 -8.13 -6.86
N THR A 9 21.64 -9.17 -7.63
CA THR A 9 20.81 -10.38 -7.75
C THR A 9 20.63 -11.11 -6.41
N MET A 10 21.66 -11.14 -5.56
CA MET A 10 21.53 -11.73 -4.21
C MET A 10 20.58 -10.93 -3.31
N LEU A 11 20.61 -9.59 -3.40
CA LEU A 11 19.68 -8.72 -2.67
C LEU A 11 18.23 -8.91 -3.18
N GLU A 12 18.03 -9.00 -4.49
CA GLU A 12 16.71 -9.27 -5.07
C GLU A 12 16.15 -10.62 -4.60
N ALA A 13 16.99 -11.65 -4.48
CA ALA A 13 16.56 -12.94 -3.97
C ALA A 13 16.07 -12.87 -2.50
N ASP A 14 16.76 -12.11 -1.65
CA ASP A 14 16.32 -11.93 -0.26
C ASP A 14 15.05 -11.07 -0.17
N ILE A 15 14.93 -10.02 -1.00
CA ILE A 15 13.70 -9.22 -1.10
C ILE A 15 12.51 -10.10 -1.49
N ASN A 16 12.67 -11.00 -2.47
CA ASN A 16 11.61 -11.92 -2.86
C ASN A 16 11.18 -12.83 -1.72
N ARG A 17 12.14 -13.36 -0.94
CA ARG A 17 11.85 -14.17 0.25
C ARG A 17 11.11 -13.37 1.34
N LEU A 18 11.48 -12.11 1.55
CA LEU A 18 10.80 -11.22 2.49
C LEU A 18 9.36 -10.90 2.04
N MET A 19 9.14 -10.71 0.73
CA MET A 19 7.79 -10.52 0.19
C MET A 19 6.93 -11.78 0.34
N GLU A 20 7.49 -12.96 0.12
CA GLU A 20 6.80 -14.24 0.34
C GLU A 20 6.39 -14.40 1.81
N GLU A 21 7.29 -14.08 2.74
CA GLU A 21 6.97 -14.13 4.17
C GLU A 21 5.88 -13.12 4.56
N LEU A 22 5.93 -11.91 3.97
CA LEU A 22 4.90 -10.90 4.18
C LEU A 22 3.52 -11.39 3.69
N ASP A 23 3.47 -12.03 2.52
CA ASP A 23 2.23 -12.63 2.01
C ASP A 23 1.77 -13.81 2.88
N ASN A 24 2.70 -14.64 3.37
CA ASN A 24 2.39 -15.72 4.30
C ASN A 24 1.69 -15.17 5.56
N ILE A 25 2.25 -14.14 6.20
CA ILE A 25 1.63 -13.48 7.35
C ILE A 25 0.23 -12.96 7.00
N ALA A 26 0.07 -12.33 5.83
CA ALA A 26 -1.22 -11.81 5.39
C ALA A 26 -2.31 -12.88 5.20
N TYR A 27 -1.94 -14.09 4.77
CA TYR A 27 -2.85 -15.21 4.50
C TYR A 27 -3.00 -16.22 5.64
N THR A 28 -2.09 -16.26 6.61
CA THR A 28 -2.15 -17.21 7.73
C THR A 28 -2.67 -16.58 9.01
N THR A 29 -2.56 -15.26 9.16
CA THR A 29 -3.07 -14.55 10.34
C THR A 29 -4.60 -14.61 10.39
N SER A 30 -5.10 -15.46 11.27
CA SER A 30 -6.51 -15.73 11.44
C SER A 30 -6.92 -15.81 12.91
N PHE A 31 -8.19 -15.48 13.18
CA PHE A 31 -8.80 -15.67 14.48
C PHE A 31 -10.11 -16.45 14.32
N ASN A 32 -10.22 -17.59 15.00
CA ASN A 32 -11.39 -18.47 14.94
C ASN A 32 -11.83 -18.79 13.49
N GLY A 33 -10.86 -19.12 12.63
CA GLY A 33 -11.09 -19.43 11.22
C GLY A 33 -11.34 -18.23 10.31
N LYS A 34 -11.38 -16.99 10.83
CA LYS A 34 -11.52 -15.78 10.04
C LYS A 34 -10.16 -15.17 9.74
N GLN A 35 -9.85 -15.00 8.46
CA GLN A 35 -8.65 -14.32 8.01
C GLN A 35 -8.75 -12.82 8.31
N LEU A 36 -7.72 -12.27 8.95
CA LEU A 36 -7.74 -10.89 9.44
C LEU A 36 -7.08 -9.92 8.45
N LEU A 37 -5.93 -10.29 7.89
CA LEU A 37 -5.06 -9.40 7.09
C LEU A 37 -5.23 -9.57 5.58
N SER A 38 -6.12 -10.49 5.16
CA SER A 38 -6.33 -10.80 3.75
C SER A 38 -7.21 -9.76 3.02
N GLY A 39 -7.73 -8.77 3.73
CA GLY A 39 -8.70 -7.81 3.19
C GLY A 39 -10.15 -8.30 3.19
N ASN A 40 -10.41 -9.55 3.59
CA ASN A 40 -11.77 -10.09 3.73
C ASN A 40 -12.45 -9.69 5.05
N PHE A 41 -11.70 -9.19 6.03
CA PHE A 41 -12.21 -8.77 7.33
C PHE A 41 -12.82 -7.37 7.23
N THR A 42 -13.99 -7.26 6.61
CA THR A 42 -14.65 -5.98 6.33
C THR A 42 -16.01 -5.91 7.02
N ASN A 43 -16.33 -4.75 7.61
CA ASN A 43 -17.62 -4.48 8.25
C ASN A 43 -18.02 -5.52 9.31
N GLN A 44 -17.05 -6.02 10.07
CA GLN A 44 -17.31 -6.99 11.12
C GLN A 44 -17.92 -6.31 12.35
N ASP A 45 -19.15 -6.71 12.70
CA ASP A 45 -19.85 -6.21 13.88
C ASP A 45 -19.48 -6.99 15.15
N PHE A 46 -19.16 -6.25 16.21
CA PHE A 46 -18.93 -6.76 17.55
C PHE A 46 -19.96 -6.13 18.50
N GLN A 47 -20.93 -6.92 18.97
CA GLN A 47 -21.90 -6.47 19.95
C GLN A 47 -21.22 -6.25 21.29
N ILE A 48 -21.35 -5.04 21.85
CA ILE A 48 -20.69 -4.62 23.09
C ILE A 48 -21.65 -4.27 24.22
N GLY A 49 -22.96 -4.26 23.96
CA GLY A 49 -23.97 -3.86 24.94
C GLY A 49 -25.19 -4.77 24.98
N ALA A 50 -26.11 -4.47 25.90
CA ALA A 50 -27.27 -5.32 26.17
C ALA A 50 -28.45 -5.10 25.20
N SER A 51 -28.53 -3.94 24.53
CA SER A 51 -29.59 -3.64 23.57
C SER A 51 -29.17 -3.93 22.13
N SER A 52 -30.13 -4.27 21.27
CA SER A 52 -29.88 -4.47 19.83
C SER A 52 -29.19 -3.26 19.20
N ASN A 53 -28.26 -3.52 18.28
CA ASN A 53 -27.48 -2.52 17.52
C ASN A 53 -26.44 -1.73 18.33
N GLN A 54 -26.12 -2.14 19.56
CA GLN A 54 -24.96 -1.63 20.29
C GLN A 54 -23.71 -2.38 19.85
N THR A 55 -23.20 -2.07 18.65
CA THR A 55 -22.04 -2.73 18.04
C THR A 55 -20.88 -1.78 17.77
N ILE A 56 -19.67 -2.33 17.75
CA ILE A 56 -18.49 -1.71 17.14
C ILE A 56 -18.26 -2.40 15.80
N LYS A 57 -18.07 -1.61 14.74
CA LYS A 57 -17.65 -2.11 13.43
C LYS A 57 -16.14 -2.07 13.32
N ALA A 58 -15.55 -3.19 12.91
CA ALA A 58 -14.13 -3.26 12.56
C ALA A 58 -13.97 -3.67 11.11
N THR A 59 -13.08 -2.97 10.42
CA THR A 59 -12.63 -3.30 9.07
C THR A 59 -11.11 -3.29 9.09
N ILE A 60 -10.50 -4.37 8.60
CA ILE A 60 -9.06 -4.48 8.42
C ILE A 60 -8.80 -4.54 6.92
N GLY A 61 -7.97 -3.62 6.45
CA GLY A 61 -7.56 -3.56 5.05
C GLY A 61 -6.71 -4.76 4.64
N ALA A 62 -6.52 -4.93 3.34
CA ALA A 62 -5.65 -5.96 2.80
C ALA A 62 -4.18 -5.56 2.99
N SER A 63 -3.38 -6.47 3.54
CA SER A 63 -1.95 -6.24 3.82
C SER A 63 -1.01 -7.09 2.95
N GLN A 64 -1.51 -7.70 1.87
CA GLN A 64 -0.66 -8.47 0.96
C GLN A 64 0.34 -7.57 0.22
N SER A 65 1.48 -8.12 -0.16
CA SER A 65 2.56 -7.46 -0.90
C SER A 65 2.05 -6.76 -2.16
N SER A 66 1.12 -7.39 -2.87
CA SER A 66 0.49 -6.87 -4.10
C SER A 66 -0.51 -5.72 -3.88
N LYS A 67 -0.91 -5.44 -2.65
CA LYS A 67 -1.92 -4.41 -2.29
C LYS A 67 -1.32 -3.21 -1.57
N ILE A 68 -0.09 -3.33 -1.09
CA ILE A 68 0.66 -2.27 -0.41
C ILE A 68 1.83 -1.80 -1.28
N GLY A 69 2.48 -0.69 -0.91
CA GLY A 69 3.66 -0.21 -1.63
C GLY A 69 3.38 0.35 -3.03
N ALA A 70 2.14 0.74 -3.34
CA ALA A 70 1.78 1.36 -4.60
C ALA A 70 2.47 2.72 -4.76
N THR A 71 3.28 2.85 -5.81
CA THR A 71 3.98 4.08 -6.18
C THR A 71 3.56 4.50 -7.59
N ARG A 72 3.49 5.80 -7.84
CA ARG A 72 3.17 6.35 -9.16
C ARG A 72 4.41 7.05 -9.73
N PHE A 73 4.88 6.57 -10.87
CA PHE A 73 6.00 7.16 -11.61
C PHE A 73 5.48 7.77 -12.90
N GLU A 74 5.90 9.00 -13.18
CA GLU A 74 5.58 9.72 -14.40
C GLU A 74 6.89 10.27 -14.97
N THR A 75 7.05 10.19 -16.30
CA THR A 75 8.23 10.74 -16.98
C THR A 75 7.77 11.43 -18.25
N GLY A 76 8.11 12.71 -18.37
CA GLY A 76 7.82 13.51 -19.56
C GLY A 76 8.75 13.16 -20.72
N ALA A 77 8.37 13.61 -21.92
CA ALA A 77 9.27 13.56 -23.08
C ALA A 77 10.49 14.47 -22.88
N GLN A 78 11.55 14.21 -23.64
CA GLN A 78 12.68 15.13 -23.73
C GLN A 78 12.20 16.49 -24.25
N SER A 79 12.45 17.56 -23.47
CA SER A 79 12.11 18.92 -23.90
C SER A 79 13.14 19.44 -24.90
N PHE A 80 12.65 19.95 -26.03
CA PHE A 80 13.47 20.63 -27.05
C PHE A 80 13.21 22.15 -27.09
N THR A 81 12.36 22.65 -26.20
CA THR A 81 11.96 24.05 -26.13
C THR A 81 12.41 24.69 -24.83
N SER A 82 12.73 25.98 -24.88
CA SER A 82 13.10 26.79 -23.70
C SER A 82 12.02 27.83 -23.39
N GLY A 83 11.94 28.27 -22.13
CA GLY A 83 10.97 29.25 -21.66
C GLY A 83 10.76 29.16 -20.15
N VAL A 84 10.03 30.11 -19.57
CA VAL A 84 9.60 30.04 -18.16
C VAL A 84 8.49 28.99 -18.05
N VAL A 85 8.60 28.09 -17.08
CA VAL A 85 7.60 27.05 -16.79
C VAL A 85 7.10 27.27 -15.36
N GLY A 86 5.78 27.34 -15.21
CA GLY A 86 5.10 27.24 -13.91
C GLY A 86 4.54 25.82 -13.74
N LEU A 87 4.89 25.16 -12.64
CA LEU A 87 4.33 23.85 -12.31
C LEU A 87 3.16 24.05 -11.35
N THR A 88 2.04 23.40 -11.62
CA THR A 88 0.93 23.31 -10.67
C THR A 88 0.55 21.84 -10.48
N VAL A 89 0.74 21.33 -9.27
CA VAL A 89 0.20 20.02 -8.87
C VAL A 89 -1.25 20.22 -8.46
N LYS A 90 -2.17 19.63 -9.22
CA LYS A 90 -3.60 19.74 -8.96
C LYS A 90 -4.01 18.85 -7.79
N ASN A 91 -4.93 19.34 -6.96
CA ASN A 91 -5.54 18.58 -5.87
C ASN A 91 -4.53 17.89 -4.93
N TYR A 92 -3.47 18.61 -4.53
CA TYR A 92 -2.33 18.01 -3.84
C TYR A 92 -2.69 17.38 -2.47
N ASN A 93 -3.78 17.84 -1.84
CA ASN A 93 -4.27 17.40 -0.54
C ASN A 93 -5.79 17.09 -0.51
N SER A 94 -6.42 16.86 -1.66
CA SER A 94 -7.88 16.69 -1.80
C SER A 94 -8.74 17.95 -1.61
N ILE A 95 -8.15 19.14 -1.49
CA ILE A 95 -8.88 20.42 -1.33
C ILE A 95 -8.32 21.49 -2.27
N GLU A 96 -6.99 21.62 -2.35
CA GLU A 96 -6.30 22.74 -2.98
C GLU A 96 -5.33 22.28 -4.08
N ASP A 97 -4.95 23.23 -4.94
CA ASP A 97 -3.85 23.09 -5.89
C ASP A 97 -2.54 23.65 -5.29
N PHE A 98 -1.39 23.14 -5.72
CA PHE A 98 -0.08 23.63 -5.31
C PHE A 98 0.68 24.18 -6.51
N GLU A 99 0.96 25.49 -6.50
CA GLU A 99 1.76 26.19 -7.51
C GLU A 99 3.20 26.37 -6.99
N PHE A 100 4.18 26.07 -7.86
CA PHE A 100 5.62 26.16 -7.55
C PHE A 100 6.21 27.55 -7.81
#